data_AF-A0A8C4ML14-F1
#
_entry.id   AF-A0A8C4ML14-F1
#
_cell.length_a   1.000
_cell.length_b   1.000
_cell.length_c   1.000
_cell.angle_alpha   90.00
_cell.angle_beta   90.00
_cell.angle_gamma   90.00
#
_symmetry.space_group_name_H-M   'P 1'
#
loop_
_entity.id
_entity.type
_entity.pdbx_description
1 polymer ?
#
loop_
_entity_poly.entity_id
_entity_poly.type
_entity_poly.pdbx_seq_one_letter_code
_entity_poly.pdbx_strand_id
1 'polypeptide(L)' 'MAAPKKAVVGPLVGAVVQGTNSSRFLVFNSKTAELLCRHQVELTQEFPKEGWQSEGNHCNLGQGNWRAALQCCGLA' A
#
# COMPACT_ATOMS: atom_id res chain seq x y z
N MET A 1 25.79 -32.96 -18.28
CA MET A 1 24.80 -32.47 -17.30
C MET A 1 23.94 -31.44 -18.01
N ALA A 2 22.65 -31.70 -18.20
CA ALA A 2 21.75 -30.76 -18.87
C ALA A 2 21.52 -29.53 -17.97
N ALA A 3 21.71 -28.33 -18.50
CA ALA A 3 21.42 -27.10 -17.78
C ALA A 3 19.93 -27.05 -17.39
N PRO A 4 19.58 -26.52 -16.20
CA PRO A 4 18.19 -26.43 -15.80
C PRO A 4 17.42 -25.57 -16.78
N LYS A 5 16.32 -26.11 -17.34
CA LYS A 5 15.40 -25.34 -18.19
C LYS A 5 14.87 -24.18 -17.36
N LYS A 6 15.21 -22.95 -17.77
CA LYS A 6 14.67 -21.73 -17.18
C LYS A 6 13.15 -21.80 -17.32
N ALA A 7 12.43 -22.01 -16.22
CA ALA A 7 10.98 -21.97 -16.23
C ALA A 7 10.59 -20.58 -16.71
N VAL A 8 10.03 -20.48 -17.92
CA VAL A 8 9.54 -19.23 -18.47
C VAL A 8 8.22 -18.95 -17.74
N VAL A 9 8.34 -18.36 -16.56
CA VAL A 9 7.19 -17.74 -15.91
C VAL A 9 6.80 -16.58 -16.82
N GLY A 10 5.56 -16.60 -17.31
CA GLY A 10 5.04 -15.53 -18.18
C GLY A 10 5.06 -14.17 -17.49
N PRO A 11 4.53 -13.11 -18.12
CA PRO A 11 4.40 -11.81 -17.48
C PRO A 11 3.74 -11.96 -16.09
N LEU A 12 4.21 -11.19 -15.11
CA LEU A 12 3.71 -11.22 -13.74
C LEU A 12 2.89 -9.96 -13.45
N VAL A 13 1.89 -10.09 -12.57
CA VAL A 13 1.08 -8.95 -12.12
C VAL A 13 1.46 -8.64 -10.68
N GLY A 14 1.91 -7.41 -10.43
CA GLY A 14 2.23 -6.91 -9.10
C GLY A 14 1.11 -6.02 -8.56
N ALA A 15 0.80 -6.12 -7.26
CA ALA A 15 -0.12 -5.22 -6.57
C ALA A 15 0.54 -4.64 -5.32
N VAL A 16 0.50 -3.32 -5.19
CA VAL A 16 0.86 -2.59 -3.96
C VAL A 16 -0.43 -2.27 -3.22
N VAL A 17 -0.55 -2.75 -1.99
CA VAL A 17 -1.73 -2.56 -1.16
C VAL A 17 -1.31 -1.85 0.11
N GLN A 18 -1.77 -0.61 0.27
CA GLN A 18 -1.60 0.15 1.50
C GLN A 18 -2.79 -0.12 2.41
N GLY A 19 -2.52 -0.65 3.60
CA GLY A 19 -3.47 -0.77 4.69
C GLY A 19 -3.08 0.20 5.81
N THR A 20 -3.99 0.43 6.75
CA THR A 20 -3.84 1.44 7.81
C THR A 20 -2.53 1.31 8.61
N ASN A 21 -2.13 0.08 8.91
CA ASN A 21 -0.95 -0.22 9.72
C ASN A 21 0.06 -1.10 8.98
N SER A 22 -0.10 -1.32 7.68
CA SER A 22 0.83 -2.16 6.93
C SER A 22 0.83 -1.83 5.45
N SER A 23 1.95 -2.08 4.80
CA SER A 23 2.04 -2.08 3.35
C SER A 23 2.36 -3.49 2.87
N ARG A 24 1.70 -3.91 1.79
CA ARG A 24 1.87 -5.23 1.19
C ARG A 24 2.19 -5.11 -0.29
N PHE A 25 3.15 -5.93 -0.73
CA PHE A 25 3.43 -6.17 -2.14
C PHE A 25 3.11 -7.62 -2.47
N LEU A 26 2.24 -7.82 -3.47
CA LEU A 26 1.75 -9.13 -3.90
C LEU A 26 2.15 -9.36 -5.36
N VAL A 27 2.57 -10.57 -5.69
CA VAL A 27 2.90 -10.95 -7.07
C VAL A 27 2.03 -12.13 -7.48
N PHE A 28 1.36 -12.01 -8.61
CA PHE A 28 0.46 -13.00 -9.15
C PHE A 28 0.94 -13.51 -10.51
N ASN A 29 0.61 -14.77 -10.80
CA ASN A 29 0.69 -15.31 -12.14
C ASN A 29 -0.37 -14.64 -13.02
N SER A 30 0.04 -14.03 -14.14
CA SER A 30 -0.88 -13.31 -15.03
C SER A 30 -1.98 -14.18 -15.64
N LYS A 31 -1.75 -15.49 -15.79
CA LYS A 31 -2.69 -16.39 -16.46
C LYS A 31 -3.66 -17.06 -15.49
N THR A 32 -3.18 -17.47 -14.33
CA THR A 32 -3.97 -18.23 -13.35
C THR A 32 -4.51 -17.37 -12.21
N ALA A 33 -4.06 -16.11 -12.11
CA ALA A 33 -4.31 -15.21 -10.98
C ALA A 33 -3.84 -15.78 -9.61
N GLU A 34 -2.99 -16.81 -9.64
CA GLU A 34 -2.45 -17.44 -8.43
C GLU A 34 -1.40 -16.52 -7.78
N LEU A 35 -1.45 -16.39 -6.45
CA LEU A 35 -0.46 -15.65 -5.67
C LEU A 35 0.86 -16.43 -5.60
N LEU A 36 1.91 -15.89 -6.20
CA LEU A 36 3.23 -16.51 -6.26
C LEU A 36 4.09 -16.12 -5.06
N CYS A 37 4.10 -14.83 -4.70
CA CYS A 37 4.83 -14.36 -3.54
C CYS A 37 4.19 -13.10 -2.94
N ARG A 38 4.47 -12.88 -1.66
CA ARG A 38 4.03 -11.68 -0.94
C ARG A 38 5.13 -11.20 -0.01
N HIS A 39 5.23 -9.89 0.12
CA HIS A 39 6.00 -9.23 1.14
C HIS A 39 5.08 -8.27 1.90
N GLN A 40 5.15 -8.30 3.23
CA GLN A 40 4.37 -7.44 4.11
C GLN A 40 5.33 -6.77 5.09
N VAL A 41 5.13 -5.47 5.26
CA VAL A 41 5.82 -4.68 6.27
C VAL A 41 4.76 -4.01 7.14
N GLU A 42 4.86 -4.21 8.45
CA GLU A 42 4.07 -3.46 9.42
C GLU A 42 4.63 -2.06 9.59
N LEU A 43 3.74 -1.07 9.60
CA LEU A 43 4.08 0.32 9.80
C LEU A 43 3.87 0.64 11.27
N THR A 44 4.91 1.11 11.94
CA THR A 44 4.77 1.65 13.30
C THR A 44 3.95 2.93 13.20
N GLN A 45 2.74 2.90 13.76
CA GLN A 45 1.86 4.05 13.78
C GLN A 45 2.24 4.95 14.94
N GLU A 46 2.94 6.04 14.63
CA GLU A 46 3.21 7.09 15.61
C GLU A 46 1.98 8.00 15.72
N PHE A 47 1.31 7.92 16.87
CA PHE A 47 0.22 8.83 17.18
C PHE A 47 0.77 10.18 17.61
N PRO A 48 0.11 11.30 17.24
CA PRO A 48 0.48 12.61 17.73
C PRO A 48 0.55 12.64 19.25
N LYS A 49 1.73 12.95 19.79
CA LYS A 49 1.91 13.26 21.21
C LYS A 49 1.59 14.74 21.42
N GLU A 50 1.06 15.09 22.59
CA GLU A 50 0.79 16.48 22.97
C GLU A 50 2.05 17.34 22.74
N GLY A 51 1.97 18.29 21.80
CA GLY A 51 3.11 19.09 21.34
C GLY A 51 3.53 18.90 19.88
N TRP A 52 2.95 17.95 19.13
CA TRP A 52 3.03 17.97 17.66
C TRP A 52 2.22 19.17 17.11
N GLN A 53 2.82 20.36 17.11
CA GLN A 53 2.38 21.46 16.25
C GLN A 53 2.72 21.07 14.81
N SER A 54 1.76 20.45 14.13
CA SER A 54 1.75 20.48 12.68
C SER A 54 1.09 21.80 12.29
N GLU A 55 1.92 22.73 11.80
CA GLU A 55 1.47 24.00 11.25
C GLU A 55 0.71 23.70 9.95
N GLY A 56 -0.57 23.39 10.15
CA GLY A 56 -1.46 22.75 9.19
C GLY A 56 -2.70 22.10 9.85
N ASN A 57 -2.78 22.12 11.18
CA ASN A 57 -3.83 21.45 11.94
C ASN A 57 -5.04 22.36 12.18
N HIS A 58 -5.83 22.60 11.14
CA HIS A 58 -7.25 22.83 11.38
C HIS A 58 -8.09 22.09 10.36
N CYS A 59 -8.15 20.76 10.49
CA CYS A 59 -9.25 19.98 9.96
C CYS A 59 -10.29 19.81 11.07
N ASN A 60 -11.23 20.75 11.15
CA ASN A 60 -12.48 20.50 11.84
C ASN A 60 -13.20 19.39 11.07
N LEU A 61 -13.16 18.15 11.59
CA LEU A 61 -14.03 17.07 11.15
C LEU A 61 -15.46 17.31 11.68
N GLY A 62 -16.02 18.46 11.31
CA GLY A 62 -17.42 18.79 11.46
C GLY A 62 -18.01 18.87 10.06
N GLN A 63 -18.90 17.91 9.76
CA GLN A 63 -19.78 17.83 8.57
C GLN A 63 -19.18 17.23 7.28
N GLY A 64 -19.32 15.91 7.15
CA GLY A 64 -20.19 15.35 6.10
C GLY A 64 -19.82 15.49 4.63
N ASN A 65 -18.56 15.77 4.25
CA ASN A 65 -18.18 15.77 2.84
C ASN A 65 -16.90 14.95 2.56
N TRP A 66 -17.10 13.77 1.96
CA TRP A 66 -16.06 12.79 1.62
C TRP A 66 -15.04 13.29 0.58
N ARG A 67 -15.33 14.41 -0.12
CA ARG A 67 -14.39 15.00 -1.09
C ARG A 67 -13.16 15.63 -0.42
N ALA A 68 -13.23 16.00 0.86
CA ALA A 68 -12.10 16.62 1.57
C ALA A 68 -11.03 15.61 2.02
N ALA A 69 -11.38 14.34 2.24
CA ALA A 69 -10.44 13.33 2.72
C ALA A 69 -9.37 12.97 1.67
N LEU A 70 -9.68 13.14 0.38
CA LEU A 70 -8.76 12.81 -0.72
C LEU A 70 -7.61 13.81 -0.86
N GLN A 71 -7.78 15.05 -0.38
CA GLN A 71 -6.77 16.10 -0.52
C GLN A 71 -5.62 15.96 0.49
N CYS A 72 -5.80 15.23 1.59
CA CYS A 72 -4.72 14.92 2.53
C CYS A 72 -3.82 13.75 2.08
N CYS A 73 -4.25 12.94 1.11
CA CYS A 73 -3.46 11.81 0.58
C CYS A 73 -2.62 12.17 -0.66
N GLY A 74 -2.60 13.43 -1.10
CA GLY A 74 -1.71 13.87 -2.18
C GLY A 74 -1.94 13.18 -3.54
N LEU A 75 -3.14 12.68 -3.82
CA LEU A 75 -3.56 12.42 -5.19
C LEU A 75 -4.29 13.66 -5.70
N ALA A 76 -3.67 14.34 -6.67
CA ALA A 76 -4.32 15.34 -7.49
C ALA A 76 -5.54 14.76 -8.23
#